data_AF-Q3ACJ5-F1
#
_entry.id   AF-Q3ACJ5-F1
#
_cell.length_a   1.000
_cell.length_b   1.000
_cell.length_c   1.000
_cell.angle_alpha   90.00
_cell.angle_beta   90.00
_cell.angle_gamma   90.00
#
_symmetry.space_group_name_H-M   'P 1'
#
loop_
_entity.id
_entity.type
_entity.pdbx_description
1 polymer ?
#
loop_
_entity_poly.entity_id
_entity_poly.type
_entity_poly.pdbx_seq_one_letter_code
_entity_poly.pdbx_strand_id
1 'polypeptide(L)'
;MKSKMRAMHTSLPEWILKMKAAVYNYSPFKEIKIRGIENLKHAKFQSLRTGRVEFAVSELAADHRIKNIELVIVPRIPETMHTIIIKGYDEEGKPVKAILENTNILHPTEDVELEGFTEIEDRRPKLGEH
;
A
#
# COMPACT_ATOMS: atom_id res chain seq x y z
N MET A 1 24.16 14.29 -15.12
CA MET A 1 22.76 13.93 -14.80
C MET A 1 22.76 12.98 -13.61
N LYS A 2 22.36 13.42 -12.42
CA LYS A 2 22.20 12.50 -11.27
C LYS A 2 21.01 11.59 -11.58
N SER A 3 21.26 10.29 -11.66
CA SER A 3 20.22 9.26 -11.66
C SER A 3 19.28 9.54 -10.49
N LYS A 4 18.00 9.85 -10.76
CA LYS A 4 16.96 9.81 -9.72
C LYS A 4 16.90 8.36 -9.25
N MET A 5 17.49 8.05 -8.09
CA MET A 5 17.23 6.79 -7.40
C MET A 5 15.71 6.67 -7.24
N ARG A 6 15.06 5.86 -8.08
CA ARG A 6 13.66 5.53 -7.91
C ARG A 6 13.60 4.62 -6.71
N ALA A 7 12.99 5.08 -5.61
CA ALA A 7 12.69 4.21 -4.49
C ALA A 7 11.89 3.01 -5.01
N MET A 8 12.47 1.81 -4.92
CA MET A 8 11.85 0.57 -5.41
C MET A 8 10.63 0.17 -4.56
N HIS A 9 10.54 0.76 -3.37
CA HIS A 9 9.47 0.52 -2.41
C HIS A 9 8.94 1.81 -1.81
N THR A 10 7.65 1.81 -1.47
CA THR A 10 6.92 2.85 -0.72
C THR A 10 6.75 2.36 0.72
N SER A 11 7.11 3.19 1.70
CA SER A 11 6.87 2.84 3.12
C SER A 11 5.38 2.80 3.44
N LEU A 12 4.97 2.09 4.49
CA LEU A 12 3.57 2.05 4.93
C LEU A 12 2.96 3.44 5.21
N PRO A 13 3.63 4.36 5.96
CA PRO A 13 3.09 5.71 6.14
C PRO A 13 2.94 6.49 4.83
N GLU A 14 3.93 6.40 3.95
CA GLU A 14 3.89 7.05 2.64
C GLU A 14 2.79 6.47 1.74
N TRP A 15 2.60 5.15 1.79
CA TRP A 15 1.55 4.45 1.04
C TRP A 15 0.17 4.92 1.49
N ILE A 16 -0.08 4.99 2.81
CA ILE A 16 -1.34 5.50 3.37
C ILE A 16 -1.57 6.96 2.94
N LEU A 17 -0.53 7.79 3.01
CA LEU A 17 -0.61 9.19 2.59
C LEU A 17 -0.95 9.32 1.11
N LYS A 18 -0.35 8.52 0.24
CA LYS A 18 -0.64 8.49 -1.20
C LYS A 18 -2.09 8.11 -1.48
N MET A 19 -2.64 7.10 -0.79
CA MET A 19 -4.05 6.72 -0.96
C MET A 19 -5.00 7.84 -0.51
N LYS A 20 -4.70 8.49 0.61
CA LYS A 20 -5.49 9.64 1.10
C LYS A 20 -5.42 10.83 0.14
N ALA A 21 -4.22 11.14 -0.36
CA ALA A 21 -4.01 12.22 -1.32
C ALA A 21 -4.75 11.95 -2.64
N ALA A 22 -4.75 10.71 -3.12
CA ALA A 22 -5.47 10.31 -4.33
C ALA A 22 -6.97 10.61 -4.25
N VAL A 23 -7.59 10.46 -3.07
CA VAL A 23 -9.01 10.83 -2.86
C VAL A 23 -9.17 12.35 -2.69
N TYR A 24 -8.33 12.95 -1.84
CA TYR A 24 -8.38 14.37 -1.52
C TYR A 24 -8.25 15.27 -2.75
N ASN A 25 -7.40 14.89 -3.71
CA ASN A 25 -7.18 15.65 -4.96
C ASN A 25 -8.44 15.81 -5.82
N TYR A 26 -9.45 14.96 -5.65
CA TYR A 26 -10.74 15.09 -6.35
C TYR A 26 -11.80 15.76 -5.49
N SER A 27 -11.82 15.50 -4.19
CA SER A 27 -12.72 16.19 -3.27
C SER A 27 -12.23 16.08 -1.83
N PRO A 28 -12.12 17.20 -1.10
CA PRO A 28 -11.78 17.19 0.32
C PRO A 28 -12.91 16.61 1.20
N PHE A 29 -14.11 16.42 0.64
CA PHE A 29 -15.27 15.88 1.36
C PHE A 29 -15.45 14.37 1.17
N LYS A 30 -14.69 13.73 0.27
CA LYS A 30 -14.75 12.28 0.09
C LYS A 30 -13.91 11.60 1.17
N GLU A 31 -14.52 10.67 1.89
CA GLU A 31 -13.81 9.91 2.92
C GLU A 31 -13.19 8.63 2.35
N ILE A 32 -12.05 8.26 2.93
CA ILE A 32 -11.35 7.00 2.67
C ILE A 32 -11.13 6.24 3.96
N LYS A 33 -11.61 4.99 4.00
CA LYS A 33 -11.35 4.04 5.09
C LYS A 33 -10.41 2.94 4.61
N ILE A 34 -9.32 2.73 5.33
CA ILE A 34 -8.31 1.70 5.02
C ILE A 34 -8.31 0.68 6.16
N ARG A 35 -8.43 -0.61 5.84
CA ARG A 35 -8.43 -1.71 6.82
C ARG A 35 -7.73 -2.97 6.32
N GLY A 36 -7.34 -3.86 7.24
CA GLY A 36 -6.61 -5.11 6.98
C GLY A 36 -5.09 -5.01 7.10
N ILE A 37 -4.59 -3.88 7.61
CA ILE A 37 -3.17 -3.60 7.86
C ILE A 37 -2.93 -3.01 9.26
N GLU A 38 -3.93 -3.07 10.14
CA GLU A 38 -3.93 -2.45 11.47
C GLU A 38 -2.80 -2.99 12.36
N ASN A 39 -2.44 -4.25 12.18
CA ASN A 39 -1.40 -4.92 12.95
C ASN A 39 0.02 -4.72 12.36
N LEU A 40 0.17 -4.04 11.22
CA LEU A 40 1.47 -3.79 10.61
C LEU A 40 2.12 -2.54 11.25
N LYS A 41 3.14 -2.75 12.08
CA LYS A 41 3.96 -1.64 12.62
C LYS A 41 4.84 -1.00 11.54
N HIS A 42 5.46 -1.84 10.71
CA HIS A 42 6.34 -1.43 9.62
C HIS A 42 6.09 -2.33 8.41
N ALA A 43 5.98 -1.76 7.22
CA ALA A 43 5.85 -2.49 5.97
C ALA A 43 6.36 -1.64 4.78
N LYS A 44 6.75 -2.32 3.71
CA LYS A 44 7.11 -1.71 2.43
C LYS A 44 6.26 -2.33 1.31
N PHE A 45 5.82 -1.49 0.38
CA PHE A 45 5.04 -1.86 -0.81
C PHE A 45 5.89 -1.60 -2.04
N GLN A 46 5.78 -2.44 -3.08
CA GLN A 46 6.52 -2.18 -4.32
C GLN A 46 6.00 -0.90 -5.01
N SER A 47 6.88 0.06 -5.31
CA SER A 47 6.46 1.38 -5.82
C SER A 47 5.64 1.32 -7.11
N LEU A 48 5.95 0.37 -8.01
CA LEU A 48 5.16 0.16 -9.22
C LEU A 48 3.72 -0.25 -8.89
N ARG A 49 3.52 -1.11 -7.88
CA ARG A 49 2.20 -1.55 -7.43
C ARG A 49 1.48 -0.47 -6.67
N THR A 50 2.19 0.29 -5.82
CA THR A 50 1.66 1.51 -5.19
C THR A 50 1.05 2.44 -6.22
N GLY A 51 1.76 2.72 -7.32
CA GLY A 51 1.26 3.61 -8.37
C GLY A 51 0.00 3.08 -9.07
N ARG A 52 -0.12 1.76 -9.29
CA ARG A 52 -1.34 1.16 -9.86
C ARG A 52 -2.54 1.30 -8.92
N VAL A 53 -2.34 1.04 -7.63
CA VAL A 53 -3.39 1.18 -6.62
C VAL A 53 -3.80 2.66 -6.49
N GLU A 54 -2.83 3.57 -6.47
CA GLU A 54 -3.07 5.03 -6.45
C GLU A 54 -3.93 5.49 -7.64
N PHE A 55 -3.64 4.96 -8.83
CA PHE A 55 -4.43 5.23 -10.04
C PHE A 55 -5.86 4.69 -9.90
N ALA A 56 -6.03 3.44 -9.47
CA ALA A 56 -7.37 2.84 -9.30
C ALA A 56 -8.21 3.57 -8.23
N VAL A 57 -7.58 4.03 -7.14
CA VAL A 57 -8.24 4.88 -6.14
C VAL A 57 -8.66 6.22 -6.74
N SER A 58 -7.79 6.84 -7.54
CA SER A 58 -8.09 8.09 -8.26
C SER A 58 -9.25 7.93 -9.24
N GLU A 59 -9.34 6.80 -9.95
CA GLU A 59 -10.47 6.51 -10.86
C GLU A 59 -11.80 6.43 -10.12
N LEU A 60 -11.84 5.80 -8.93
CA LEU A 60 -13.05 5.78 -8.10
C LEU A 60 -13.35 7.15 -7.49
N ALA A 61 -12.32 7.92 -7.12
CA ALA A 61 -12.47 9.27 -6.61
C ALA A 61 -12.96 10.25 -7.68
N ALA A 62 -12.68 10.00 -8.97
CA ALA A 62 -13.18 10.80 -10.08
C ALA A 62 -14.68 10.58 -10.38
N ASP A 63 -15.25 9.44 -9.98
CA ASP A 63 -16.67 9.13 -10.22
C ASP A 63 -17.56 9.96 -9.26
N HIS A 64 -18.41 10.81 -9.83
CA HIS A 64 -19.30 11.71 -9.09
C HIS A 64 -20.38 10.95 -8.30
N ARG A 65 -20.70 9.72 -8.70
CA ARG A 65 -21.67 8.85 -8.01
C ARG A 65 -21.11 8.26 -6.72
N ILE A 66 -19.78 8.16 -6.63
CA ILE A 66 -19.10 7.62 -5.46
C ILE A 66 -18.79 8.76 -4.48
N LYS A 67 -19.16 8.61 -3.21
CA LYS A 67 -18.83 9.56 -2.15
C LYS A 67 -17.89 9.02 -1.10
N ASN A 68 -17.94 7.70 -0.88
CA ASN A 68 -17.12 7.03 0.11
C ASN A 68 -16.30 5.92 -0.54
N ILE A 69 -15.03 5.84 -0.18
CA ILE A 69 -14.10 4.83 -0.68
C ILE A 69 -13.62 3.96 0.49
N GLU A 70 -13.67 2.65 0.32
CA GLU A 70 -13.12 1.69 1.26
C GLU A 70 -12.04 0.83 0.58
N LEU A 71 -10.83 0.84 1.15
CA LEU A 71 -9.74 -0.06 0.78
C LEU A 71 -9.65 -1.17 1.83
N VAL A 72 -9.80 -2.40 1.36
CA VAL A 72 -9.66 -3.61 2.18
C VAL A 72 -8.48 -4.40 1.67
N ILE A 73 -7.47 -4.55 2.52
CA ILE A 73 -6.30 -5.39 2.24
C ILE A 73 -6.58 -6.76 2.85
N VAL A 74 -6.59 -7.79 2.01
CA VAL A 74 -6.80 -9.18 2.44
C VAL A 74 -5.55 -10.00 2.11
N PRO A 75 -4.93 -10.68 3.10
CA PRO A 75 -3.82 -11.58 2.83
C PRO A 75 -4.31 -12.76 1.98
N ARG A 76 -3.59 -13.08 0.88
CA ARG A 76 -3.77 -14.39 0.23
C ARG A 76 -2.85 -15.38 0.92
N ILE A 77 -3.36 -16.16 1.86
CA ILE A 77 -2.58 -17.24 2.46
C ILE A 77 -2.51 -18.42 1.46
N PRO A 78 -1.33 -19.03 1.21
CA PRO A 78 -0.03 -18.87 1.89
C PRO A 78 0.98 -17.97 1.16
N GLU A 79 0.54 -17.09 0.26
CA GLU A 79 1.40 -16.26 -0.59
C GLU A 79 1.74 -14.90 0.06
N THR A 80 2.91 -14.34 -0.24
CA THR A 80 3.29 -12.95 0.12
C THR A 80 2.48 -11.89 -0.63
N MET A 81 1.59 -12.32 -1.55
CA MET A 81 0.67 -11.46 -2.28
C MET A 81 -0.60 -11.19 -1.49
N HIS A 82 -1.08 -9.96 -1.56
CA HIS A 82 -2.32 -9.49 -0.96
C HIS A 82 -3.25 -9.02 -2.06
N THR A 83 -4.54 -9.31 -1.93
CA THR A 83 -5.56 -8.70 -2.77
C THR A 83 -6.03 -7.42 -2.10
N ILE A 84 -5.98 -6.33 -2.84
CA ILE A 84 -6.59 -5.06 -2.47
C ILE A 84 -7.94 -4.99 -3.16
N ILE A 85 -8.99 -4.88 -2.36
CA ILE A 85 -10.36 -4.68 -2.84
C ILE A 85 -10.69 -3.22 -2.61
N ILE A 86 -10.88 -2.48 -3.69
CA ILE A 86 -11.18 -1.05 -3.67
C ILE A 86 -12.65 -0.88 -4.02
N LYS A 87 -13.46 -0.39 -3.08
CA LYS A 87 -14.92 -0.31 -3.22
C LYS A 87 -15.38 1.14 -3.17
N GLY A 88 -16.24 1.53 -4.11
CA GLY A 88 -16.92 2.83 -4.13
C GLY A 88 -18.40 2.69 -3.77
N TYR A 89 -18.88 3.57 -2.90
CA TYR A 89 -20.26 3.63 -2.42
C TYR A 89 -20.88 5.02 -2.68
N ASP A 90 -22.19 5.08 -2.87
CA ASP A 90 -22.95 6.33 -3.00
C ASP A 90 -23.27 6.98 -1.63
N GLU A 91 -24.08 8.05 -1.65
CA GLU A 91 -24.51 8.81 -0.46
C GLU A 91 -25.34 7.96 0.52
N GLU A 92 -26.06 6.95 0.03
CA GLU A 92 -26.90 6.04 0.83
C GLU A 92 -26.11 4.81 1.31
N GLY A 93 -24.83 4.71 0.95
CA GLY A 93 -23.98 3.55 1.27
C GLY A 93 -24.21 2.34 0.37
N LYS A 94 -24.90 2.49 -0.78
CA LYS A 94 -25.09 1.40 -1.74
C LYS A 94 -23.84 1.19 -2.59
N PRO A 95 -23.46 -0.07 -2.91
CA PRO A 95 -22.28 -0.34 -3.72
C PRO A 95 -22.45 0.15 -5.17
N VAL A 96 -21.45 0.86 -5.70
CA VAL A 96 -21.44 1.37 -7.09
C VAL A 96 -20.43 0.63 -7.96
N LYS A 97 -19.17 0.48 -7.50
CA LYS A 97 -18.08 -0.16 -8.26
C LYS A 97 -17.06 -0.79 -7.32
N ALA A 98 -16.46 -1.89 -7.74
CA ALA A 98 -15.31 -2.50 -7.08
C ALA A 98 -14.18 -2.76 -8.09
N ILE A 99 -12.94 -2.55 -7.66
CA ILE A 99 -11.71 -2.88 -8.41
C ILE A 99 -10.88 -3.83 -7.54
N LEU A 100 -10.38 -4.90 -8.15
CA LEU A 100 -9.49 -5.86 -7.50
C LEU A 100 -8.08 -5.66 -8.04
N GLU A 101 -7.13 -5.45 -7.14
CA GLU A 101 -5.71 -5.33 -7.45
C GLU A 101 -4.89 -6.29 -6.59
N ASN A 102 -3.66 -6.57 -7.04
CA ASN A 102 -2.72 -7.41 -6.33
C ASN A 102 -1.45 -6.63 -5.97
N THR A 103 -1.05 -6.72 -4.70
CA THR A 103 0.20 -6.14 -4.19
C THR A 103 1.00 -7.18 -3.39
N ASN A 104 2.28 -6.92 -3.15
CA ASN A 104 3.07 -7.66 -2.18
C ASN A 104 3.34 -6.74 -0.99
N ILE A 105 3.14 -7.26 0.23
CA ILE A 105 3.55 -6.59 1.46
C ILE A 105 4.89 -7.20 1.85
N LEU A 106 5.94 -6.38 1.84
CA LEU A 106 7.25 -6.79 2.31
C LEU A 106 7.36 -6.42 3.78
N HIS A 107 7.52 -7.44 4.62
CA HIS A 107 7.91 -7.23 5.99
C HIS A 107 9.37 -6.74 6.03
N PRO A 108 9.66 -5.79 6.94
CA PRO A 108 11.03 -5.36 7.13
C PRO A 108 11.90 -6.54 7.59
N THR A 109 13.09 -6.62 7.01
CA THR A 109 14.18 -7.52 7.37
C THR A 109 14.91 -6.98 8.61
N GLU A 110 15.94 -7.70 9.06
CA GLU A 110 16.86 -7.29 10.11
C GLU A 110 17.41 -5.87 9.92
N ASP A 111 17.48 -5.37 8.69
CA ASP A 111 17.95 -4.03 8.34
C ASP A 111 17.28 -2.90 9.15
N VAL A 112 16.02 -3.10 9.56
CA VAL A 112 15.28 -2.07 10.31
C VAL A 112 15.62 -2.09 11.79
N GLU A 113 16.00 -3.25 12.32
CA GLU A 113 16.51 -3.38 13.69
C GLU A 113 18.00 -3.00 13.80
N LEU A 114 18.71 -3.00 12.66
CA LEU A 114 20.12 -2.65 12.55
C LEU A 114 20.36 -1.17 12.17
N GLU A 115 19.29 -0.36 12.04
CA GLU A 115 19.41 1.06 11.75
C GLU A 115 20.18 1.78 12.86
N GLY A 116 21.30 2.43 12.50
CA GLY A 116 22.16 3.17 13.42
C GLY A 116 23.35 2.39 14.00
N PHE A 117 23.46 1.08 13.74
CA PHE A 117 24.65 0.30 14.08
C PHE A 117 25.74 0.53 13.03
N THR A 118 26.94 0.93 13.48
CA THR A 118 28.09 1.19 12.59
C THR A 118 28.95 -0.05 12.35
N GLU A 119 28.85 -1.05 13.22
CA GLU A 119 29.54 -2.33 13.10
C GLU A 119 28.52 -3.46 13.25
N ILE A 120 28.41 -4.29 12.21
CA ILE A 120 27.48 -5.42 12.13
C ILE A 120 28.31 -6.65 11.77
N GLU A 121 28.29 -7.67 12.65
CA GLU A 121 28.90 -8.96 12.39
C GLU A 121 27.81 -9.98 12.04
N ASP A 122 27.68 -10.33 10.75
CA ASP A 122 26.76 -11.37 10.30
C ASP A 122 27.46 -12.72 10.22
N ARG A 123 27.07 -13.65 11.11
CA ARG A 123 27.62 -15.02 11.17
C ARG A 123 26.74 -16.05 10.49
N ARG A 124 25.64 -15.64 9.86
CA ARG A 124 24.75 -16.57 9.14
C ARG A 124 25.44 -17.07 7.86
N PRO A 125 25.21 -18.33 7.45
CA PRO A 125 25.64 -18.79 6.14
C PRO A 125 24.93 -18.01 5.03
N LYS A 126 25.55 -17.94 3.85
CA LYS A 126 24.94 -17.26 2.70
C LYS A 126 23.62 -17.93 2.33
N LEU A 127 22.70 -17.15 1.78
CA LEU A 127 21.42 -17.66 1.27
C LEU A 127 21.65 -18.81 0.28
N GLY A 128 21.11 -19.99 0.60
CA GLY A 128 21.26 -21.22 -0.19
C GLY A 128 22.43 -22.11 0.20
N GLU A 129 23.24 -21.69 1.18
CA GLU A 129 24.27 -22.51 1.81
C GLU A 129 23.80 -22.90 3.22
N HIS A 130 23.99 -24.17 3.60
CA HIS A 130 23.63 -24.73 4.91
C HIS A 130 24.87 -25.30 5.58
#